data_AF-A0A940NEP3-F1
#
_entry.id   AF-A0A940NEP3-F1
#
_cell.length_a   1.000
_cell.length_b   1.000
_cell.length_c   1.000
_cell.angle_alpha   90.00
_cell.angle_beta   90.00
_cell.angle_gamma   90.00
#
_symmetry.space_group_name_H-M   'P 1'
#
loop_
_entity.id
_entity.type
_entity.pdbx_description
1 polymer ?
#
loop_
_entity_poly.entity_id
_entity_poly.type
_entity_poly.pdbx_seq_one_letter_code
_entity_poly.pdbx_strand_id
1 'polypeptide(L)'
;MKPLDNPLASLLWAVRFLCRHVLYLGIVVPLILVAAFYLGPRIIALCGVWFDPLTVVDPIQVSDEFNRQGYTDQTLQHLLVDTLSDLRSEAQAVTPANDTEHVLSEFKLPDITVPGTGLSIRPLIEFARTLLKRDSSVYGTVVGTPSAFAVMLTLRDPDGHTVTLGNDVPPDMGSTPNVSNESLAMRHAMRQAAMRILQHQSPLLYASYLTQMEQKRCLKGEAPCQFDDVRERFEQLAAGTGRDASGASKEDAAWAMLALSKLDTYARDYEGSIRRARHIVEMSGGLHVWKKVRPWAYYNWGVALTDMGCYGQAAEVLKRAVDLHKDYAPAHNALARAWLGLAQMPTLAGASTQTRGDYRAAAVRELQIALAKSPGYQEAYVNLGDALRLPSMKTGHISAAALDEARAAYRTAVALNIDEAGRAYERLEAMHDSAFVKIAARITRSRAQCGTGMARSLLESWGCSDAQIQAGAGKDASRMQPVALQGNANAQVCSKPELMLPTRVPENNSHTSGIGVIEVENGDEAATPHHAAPALDPARQANAQQQRG
;
A
#
# COMPACT_ATOMS: atom_id res chain seq x y z
N MET A 1 48.26 -30.38 61.37
CA MET A 1 49.36 -30.50 60.40
C MET A 1 48.78 -30.34 59.00
N LYS A 2 49.33 -29.41 58.21
CA LYS A 2 48.80 -28.88 56.95
C LYS A 2 49.00 -29.88 55.79
N PRO A 3 48.06 -30.07 54.85
CA PRO A 3 48.35 -30.72 53.58
C PRO A 3 48.87 -29.65 52.61
N LEU A 4 50.10 -29.20 52.83
CA LEU A 4 50.78 -28.22 51.98
C LEU A 4 52.25 -28.59 51.79
N ASP A 5 52.58 -29.88 51.65
CA ASP A 5 53.95 -30.34 51.38
C ASP A 5 53.98 -31.44 50.32
N ASN A 6 53.19 -31.27 49.25
CA ASN A 6 53.50 -31.97 48.01
C ASN A 6 53.54 -30.95 46.86
N PRO A 7 54.73 -30.43 46.51
CA PRO A 7 54.86 -29.37 45.50
C PRO A 7 54.32 -29.78 44.14
N LEU A 8 54.28 -31.08 43.85
CA LEU A 8 53.64 -31.63 42.65
C LEU A 8 52.12 -31.47 42.65
N ALA A 9 51.45 -31.58 43.80
CA ALA A 9 50.00 -31.48 43.89
C ALA A 9 49.51 -30.03 43.76
N SER A 10 50.23 -29.07 44.35
CA SER A 10 49.97 -27.64 44.18
C SER A 10 50.30 -27.17 42.77
N LEU A 11 51.37 -27.67 42.15
CA LEU A 11 51.69 -27.41 40.74
C LEU A 11 50.62 -27.99 39.80
N LEU A 12 50.17 -29.23 40.03
CA LEU A 12 49.11 -29.87 39.24
C LEU A 12 47.76 -29.15 39.39
N TRP A 13 47.44 -28.65 40.58
CA TRP A 13 46.24 -27.85 40.82
C TRP A 13 46.34 -26.49 40.13
N ALA A 14 47.48 -25.81 40.25
CA ALA A 14 47.73 -24.53 39.57
C ALA A 14 47.71 -24.68 38.05
N VAL A 15 48.32 -25.72 37.48
CA VAL A 15 48.27 -26.03 36.04
C VAL A 15 46.86 -26.38 35.59
N ARG A 16 46.10 -27.17 36.36
CA ARG A 16 44.69 -27.44 36.05
C ARG A 16 43.82 -26.18 36.12
N PHE A 17 44.07 -25.31 37.09
CA PHE A 17 43.37 -24.04 37.23
C PHE A 17 43.69 -23.10 36.08
N LEU A 18 44.98 -22.94 35.74
CA LEU A 18 45.44 -22.11 34.62
C LEU A 18 44.94 -22.66 33.29
N CYS A 19 45.07 -23.97 33.02
CA CYS A 19 44.55 -24.58 31.79
C CYS A 19 43.03 -24.44 31.70
N ARG A 20 42.28 -24.63 32.79
CA ARG A 20 40.81 -24.48 32.77
C ARG A 20 40.41 -23.03 32.56
N HIS A 21 41.04 -22.05 33.21
CA HIS A 21 40.74 -20.64 33.00
C HIS A 21 41.20 -20.12 31.64
N VAL A 22 42.40 -20.48 31.17
CA VAL A 22 42.91 -20.09 29.84
C VAL A 22 42.09 -20.73 28.71
N LEU A 23 41.67 -21.99 28.87
CA LEU A 23 40.78 -22.63 27.89
C LEU A 23 39.38 -21.98 27.89
N TYR A 24 38.85 -21.65 29.07
CA TYR A 24 37.50 -21.07 29.17
C TYR A 24 37.46 -19.61 28.70
N LEU A 25 38.36 -18.75 29.20
CA LEU A 25 38.44 -17.33 28.80
C LEU A 25 39.08 -17.13 27.43
N GLY A 26 40.06 -17.95 27.04
CA GLY A 26 40.83 -17.77 25.81
C GLY A 26 40.27 -18.50 24.59
N ILE A 27 39.45 -19.55 24.79
CA ILE A 27 38.89 -20.33 23.68
C ILE A 27 37.36 -20.35 23.76
N VAL A 28 36.78 -20.78 24.89
CA VAL A 28 35.32 -20.99 24.99
C VAL A 28 34.55 -19.67 24.89
N VAL A 29 34.94 -18.62 25.61
CA VAL A 29 34.28 -17.31 25.56
C VAL A 29 34.33 -16.69 24.15
N PRO A 30 35.49 -16.63 23.46
CA PRO A 30 35.55 -16.20 22.06
C PRO A 30 34.70 -17.05 21.13
N LEU A 31 34.67 -18.37 21.30
CA LEU A 31 33.84 -19.26 20.49
C LEU A 31 32.35 -19.00 20.71
N ILE A 32 31.93 -18.75 21.94
CA ILE A 32 30.55 -18.35 22.28
C ILE A 32 30.22 -16.99 21.67
N LEU A 33 31.14 -16.01 21.73
CA LEU A 33 30.92 -14.69 21.15
C LEU A 33 30.84 -14.74 19.62
N VAL A 34 31.71 -15.52 18.97
CA VAL A 34 31.67 -15.76 17.51
C VAL A 34 30.40 -16.52 17.14
N ALA A 35 30.03 -17.56 17.90
CA ALA A 35 28.78 -18.26 17.70
C ALA A 35 27.58 -17.32 17.89
N ALA A 36 27.54 -16.49 18.92
CA ALA A 36 26.49 -15.50 19.13
C ALA A 36 26.44 -14.46 18.00
N PHE A 37 27.59 -14.04 17.47
CA PHE A 37 27.67 -13.07 16.38
C PHE A 37 27.19 -13.64 15.03
N TYR A 38 27.48 -14.93 14.75
CA TYR A 38 27.14 -15.56 13.47
C TYR A 38 25.83 -16.36 13.49
N LEU A 39 25.53 -17.05 14.59
CA LEU A 39 24.28 -17.79 14.80
C LEU A 39 23.18 -16.92 15.38
N GLY A 40 23.49 -15.93 16.22
CA GLY A 40 22.48 -15.05 16.84
C GLY A 40 21.57 -14.37 15.81
N PRO A 41 22.10 -13.67 14.78
CA PRO A 41 21.26 -13.08 13.74
C PRO A 41 20.45 -14.11 12.95
N ARG A 42 20.99 -15.32 12.75
CA ARG A 42 20.29 -16.42 12.05
C ARG A 42 19.21 -17.07 12.90
N ILE A 43 19.43 -17.21 14.20
CA ILE A 43 18.45 -17.71 15.18
C ILE A 43 17.36 -16.67 15.38
N ILE A 44 17.69 -15.38 15.47
CA ILE A 44 16.71 -14.29 15.51
C ILE A 44 15.89 -14.26 14.23
N ALA A 45 16.49 -14.47 13.06
CA ALA A 45 15.74 -14.56 11.79
C ALA A 45 14.84 -15.81 11.72
N LEU A 46 15.27 -16.95 12.28
CA LEU A 46 14.46 -18.18 12.35
C LEU A 46 13.33 -18.08 13.40
N CYS A 47 13.59 -17.39 14.51
CA CYS A 47 12.64 -17.16 15.60
C CYS A 47 11.96 -15.78 15.50
N GLY A 48 12.01 -15.12 14.35
CA GLY A 48 11.62 -13.70 14.19
C GLY A 48 10.22 -13.42 14.70
N VAL A 49 9.28 -14.32 14.43
CA VAL A 49 7.88 -14.27 14.89
C VAL A 49 7.76 -14.18 16.42
N TRP A 50 8.71 -14.73 17.18
CA TRP A 50 8.74 -14.68 18.65
C TRP A 50 9.42 -13.44 19.21
N PHE A 51 10.03 -12.61 18.35
CA PHE A 51 10.74 -11.39 18.73
C PHE A 51 10.23 -10.15 17.98
N ASP A 52 9.22 -10.28 17.12
CA ASP A 52 8.51 -9.16 16.50
C ASP A 52 7.90 -8.27 17.59
N PRO A 53 7.91 -6.93 17.39
CA PRO A 53 7.30 -6.01 18.34
C PRO A 53 5.83 -6.35 18.51
N LEU A 54 5.37 -6.25 19.75
CA LEU A 54 4.02 -6.60 20.12
C LEU A 54 3.38 -5.47 20.91
N THR A 55 2.11 -5.20 20.63
CA THR A 55 1.27 -4.39 21.50
C THR A 55 0.35 -5.30 22.30
N VAL A 56 0.53 -5.31 23.63
CA VAL A 56 -0.38 -6.00 24.55
C VAL A 56 -1.45 -5.01 25.01
N VAL A 57 -2.72 -5.36 24.81
CA VAL A 57 -3.82 -4.60 25.41
C VAL A 57 -4.15 -5.22 26.75
N ASP A 58 -4.00 -4.47 27.85
CA ASP A 58 -4.38 -4.91 29.20
C ASP A 58 -5.92 -4.86 29.37
N PRO A 59 -6.50 -5.62 30.33
CA PRO A 59 -7.92 -5.51 30.66
C PRO A 59 -8.32 -4.06 30.99
N ILE A 60 -9.35 -3.56 30.30
CA ILE A 60 -9.76 -2.15 30.39
C ILE A 60 -10.78 -2.02 31.53
N GLN A 61 -10.41 -1.34 32.61
CA GLN A 61 -11.20 -1.31 33.84
C GLN A 61 -12.55 -0.61 33.64
N VAL A 62 -13.64 -1.24 34.08
CA VAL A 62 -15.00 -0.67 34.06
C VAL A 62 -15.68 -0.69 35.43
N SER A 63 -16.74 0.12 35.58
CA SER A 63 -17.59 0.09 36.78
C SER A 63 -18.58 -1.09 36.78
N ASP A 64 -19.13 -1.43 37.95
CA ASP A 64 -20.14 -2.48 38.11
C ASP A 64 -21.39 -2.25 37.25
N GLU A 65 -21.71 -1.00 36.91
CA GLU A 65 -22.86 -0.66 36.10
C GLU A 65 -22.66 -1.09 34.63
N PHE A 66 -21.46 -0.90 34.09
CA PHE A 66 -21.07 -1.42 32.77
C PHE A 66 -21.03 -2.95 32.75
N ASN A 67 -20.52 -3.58 33.83
CA ASN A 67 -20.50 -5.04 33.95
C ASN A 67 -21.91 -5.64 33.85
N ARG A 68 -22.91 -5.03 34.49
CA ARG A 68 -24.32 -5.49 34.39
C ARG A 68 -24.90 -5.39 32.98
N GLN A 69 -24.35 -4.51 32.15
CA GLN A 69 -24.74 -4.36 30.75
C GLN A 69 -23.93 -5.25 29.79
N GLY A 70 -23.02 -6.08 30.31
CA GLY A 70 -22.21 -7.01 29.52
C GLY A 70 -20.88 -6.44 29.03
N TYR A 71 -20.55 -5.19 29.39
CA TYR A 71 -19.22 -4.64 29.19
C TYR A 71 -18.33 -5.04 30.36
N THR A 72 -17.55 -6.10 30.18
CA THR A 72 -16.51 -6.50 31.16
C THR A 72 -15.14 -6.01 30.75
N ASP A 73 -14.18 -6.02 31.68
CA ASP A 73 -12.79 -5.62 31.40
C ASP A 73 -12.20 -6.37 30.19
N GLN A 74 -12.50 -7.67 30.09
CA GLN A 74 -12.07 -8.54 28.98
C GLN A 74 -12.85 -8.24 27.70
N THR A 75 -14.15 -7.96 27.80
CA THR A 75 -14.97 -7.63 26.62
C THR A 75 -14.45 -6.37 25.92
N LEU A 76 -14.09 -5.33 26.68
CA LEU A 76 -13.55 -4.10 26.11
C LEU A 76 -12.12 -4.29 25.58
N GLN A 77 -11.29 -5.08 26.26
CA GLN A 77 -9.98 -5.48 25.77
C GLN A 77 -10.08 -6.15 24.39
N HIS A 78 -10.93 -7.17 24.26
CA HIS A 78 -11.15 -7.88 23.00
C HIS A 78 -11.73 -6.95 21.92
N LEU A 79 -12.69 -6.09 22.27
CA LEU A 79 -13.24 -5.13 21.33
C LEU A 79 -12.17 -4.22 20.72
N LEU A 80 -11.22 -3.73 21.54
CA LEU A 80 -10.13 -2.90 21.04
C LEU A 80 -9.15 -3.68 20.17
N VAL A 81 -8.78 -4.90 20.57
CA VAL A 81 -7.89 -5.78 19.81
C VAL A 81 -8.50 -6.12 18.45
N ASP A 82 -9.77 -6.52 18.41
CA ASP A 82 -10.51 -6.83 17.18
C ASP A 82 -10.59 -5.59 16.28
N THR A 83 -10.90 -4.42 16.87
CA THR A 83 -10.96 -3.17 16.10
C THR A 83 -9.60 -2.81 15.49
N LEU A 84 -8.49 -3.01 16.21
CA LEU A 84 -7.14 -2.81 15.67
C LEU A 84 -6.83 -3.77 14.53
N SER A 85 -7.22 -5.04 14.67
CA SER A 85 -7.07 -6.06 13.64
C SER A 85 -7.84 -5.67 12.36
N ASP A 86 -9.09 -5.23 12.50
CA ASP A 86 -9.93 -4.78 11.40
C ASP A 86 -9.31 -3.58 10.67
N LEU A 87 -8.88 -2.55 11.41
CA LEU A 87 -8.24 -1.36 10.82
C LEU A 87 -6.98 -1.72 10.01
N ARG A 88 -6.14 -2.61 10.55
CA ARG A 88 -4.92 -3.08 9.88
C ARG A 88 -5.23 -3.91 8.64
N SER A 89 -6.24 -4.78 8.70
CA SER A 89 -6.70 -5.55 7.54
C SER A 89 -7.23 -4.63 6.43
N GLU A 90 -8.03 -3.61 6.79
CA GLU A 90 -8.52 -2.62 5.82
C GLU A 90 -7.39 -1.81 5.16
N ALA A 91 -6.32 -1.50 5.89
CA ALA A 91 -5.17 -0.76 5.38
C ALA A 91 -4.40 -1.53 4.28
N GLN A 92 -4.27 -2.86 4.40
CA GLN A 92 -3.49 -3.71 3.48
C GLN A 92 -4.03 -3.72 2.03
N ALA A 93 -5.27 -3.28 1.82
CA ALA A 93 -5.86 -3.18 0.47
C ALA A 93 -5.21 -2.06 -0.39
N VAL A 94 -4.50 -1.10 0.23
CA VAL A 94 -3.96 0.07 -0.45
C VAL A 94 -2.49 -0.10 -0.81
N THR A 95 -1.67 -0.54 0.15
CA THR A 95 -0.26 -0.90 -0.02
C THR A 95 -0.01 -2.34 0.46
N PRO A 96 0.77 -3.15 -0.26
CA PRO A 96 1.11 -4.52 0.15
C PRO A 96 2.27 -4.54 1.16
N ALA A 97 2.45 -3.47 1.94
CA ALA A 97 3.45 -3.40 2.99
C ALA A 97 3.07 -4.40 4.10
N ASN A 98 4.04 -5.20 4.55
CA ASN A 98 3.81 -6.09 5.68
C ASN A 98 3.68 -5.27 6.96
N ASP A 99 2.68 -5.62 7.78
CA ASP A 99 2.59 -5.12 9.15
C ASP A 99 3.76 -5.70 9.96
N THR A 100 4.54 -4.83 10.59
CA THR A 100 5.75 -5.20 11.34
C THR A 100 5.47 -5.41 12.83
N GLU A 101 4.26 -5.08 13.30
CA GLU A 101 3.86 -5.20 14.71
C GLU A 101 2.63 -6.09 14.82
N HIS A 102 2.51 -6.90 15.88
CA HIS A 102 1.31 -7.68 16.15
C HIS A 102 0.57 -7.14 17.38
N VAL A 103 -0.75 -7.02 17.33
CA VAL A 103 -1.59 -6.62 18.48
C VAL A 103 -2.30 -7.85 19.02
N LEU A 104 -2.16 -8.13 20.31
CA LEU A 104 -2.76 -9.29 20.95
C LEU A 104 -3.40 -8.92 22.30
N SER A 105 -4.46 -9.64 22.66
CA SER A 105 -5.05 -9.58 24.01
C SER A 105 -4.16 -10.28 25.05
N GLU A 106 -3.39 -11.29 24.61
CA GLU A 106 -2.45 -12.02 25.46
C GLU A 106 -1.35 -12.62 24.58
N PHE A 107 -0.09 -12.52 25.00
CA PHE A 107 1.01 -13.22 24.33
C PHE A 107 1.20 -14.61 24.94
N LYS A 108 0.64 -15.65 24.30
CA LYS A 108 0.85 -17.04 24.73
C LYS A 108 1.99 -17.69 23.95
N LEU A 109 3.18 -17.75 24.57
CA LEU A 109 4.28 -18.55 24.04
C LEU A 109 3.96 -20.05 24.13
N PRO A 110 4.18 -20.85 23.08
CA PRO A 110 4.10 -22.31 23.20
C PRO A 110 5.09 -22.80 24.26
N ASP A 111 4.67 -23.74 25.10
CA ASP A 111 5.48 -24.26 26.20
C ASP A 111 6.49 -25.27 25.66
N ILE A 112 7.56 -24.76 25.04
CA ILE A 112 8.60 -25.57 24.42
C ILE A 112 9.62 -25.92 25.50
N THR A 113 9.69 -27.20 25.85
CA THR A 113 10.68 -27.72 26.78
C THR A 113 11.98 -28.02 26.06
N VAL A 114 13.12 -27.56 26.59
CA VAL A 114 14.43 -27.90 26.03
C VAL A 114 14.69 -29.41 26.23
N PRO A 115 14.96 -30.17 25.14
CA PRO A 115 15.18 -31.61 25.22
C PRO A 115 16.26 -31.96 26.25
N GLY A 116 15.96 -32.90 27.16
CA GLY A 116 16.89 -33.40 28.18
C GLY A 116 16.99 -32.58 29.48
N THR A 117 16.35 -31.41 29.57
CA THR A 117 16.35 -30.60 30.81
C THR A 117 14.99 -30.48 31.49
N GLY A 118 13.89 -30.66 30.76
CA GLY A 118 12.53 -30.47 31.25
C GLY A 118 12.15 -29.01 31.54
N LEU A 119 13.05 -28.06 31.28
CA LEU A 119 12.82 -26.63 31.50
C LEU A 119 12.12 -25.99 30.30
N SER A 120 11.09 -25.19 30.57
CA SER A 120 10.42 -24.35 29.59
C SER A 120 11.32 -23.18 29.16
N ILE A 121 11.34 -22.86 27.87
CA ILE A 121 12.00 -21.66 27.36
C ILE A 121 11.18 -20.38 27.53
N ARG A 122 9.91 -20.47 27.95
CA ARG A 122 8.99 -19.32 28.04
C ARG A 122 9.54 -18.17 28.90
N PRO A 123 10.00 -18.39 30.16
CA PRO A 123 10.52 -17.29 30.99
C PRO A 123 11.76 -16.62 30.40
N LEU A 124 12.55 -17.37 29.62
CA LEU A 124 13.74 -16.85 28.97
C LEU A 124 13.37 -15.90 27.81
N ILE A 125 12.33 -16.25 27.06
CA ILE A 125 11.80 -15.41 25.97
C ILE A 125 11.15 -14.14 26.55
N GLU A 126 10.31 -14.28 27.58
CA GLU A 126 9.68 -13.13 28.27
C GLU A 126 10.72 -12.17 28.85
N PHE A 127 11.75 -12.71 29.52
CA PHE A 127 12.87 -11.92 30.03
C PHE A 127 13.64 -11.22 28.91
N ALA A 128 13.92 -11.91 27.80
CA ALA A 128 14.60 -11.34 26.65
C ALA A 128 13.79 -10.21 26.00
N ARG A 129 12.47 -10.36 25.84
CA ARG A 129 11.59 -9.31 25.30
C ARG A 129 11.55 -8.08 26.20
N THR A 130 11.50 -8.29 27.51
CA THR A 130 11.55 -7.22 28.52
C THR A 130 12.88 -6.46 28.46
N LEU A 131 14.00 -7.18 28.37
CA LEU A 131 15.33 -6.57 28.23
C LEU A 131 15.50 -5.78 26.93
N LEU A 132 14.92 -6.27 25.84
CA LEU A 132 15.01 -5.64 24.52
C LEU A 132 14.10 -4.42 24.36
N LYS A 133 13.24 -4.11 25.35
CA LYS A 133 12.26 -3.01 25.27
C LYS A 133 11.56 -3.00 23.92
N ARG A 134 10.87 -4.09 23.58
CA ARG A 134 10.20 -4.23 22.28
C ARG A 134 8.69 -4.15 22.32
N ASP A 135 8.12 -4.26 23.50
CA ASP A 135 6.68 -4.45 23.65
C ASP A 135 6.03 -3.14 24.10
N SER A 136 4.98 -2.76 23.38
CA SER A 136 4.09 -1.66 23.75
C SER A 136 2.96 -2.21 24.61
N SER A 137 2.37 -1.39 25.46
CA SER A 137 1.15 -1.78 26.18
C SER A 137 0.06 -0.71 26.09
N VAL A 138 -1.19 -1.15 26.01
CA VAL A 138 -2.36 -0.27 26.07
C VAL A 138 -3.15 -0.62 27.31
N TYR A 139 -3.37 0.37 28.16
CA TYR A 139 -4.13 0.20 29.41
C TYR A 139 -5.01 1.41 29.67
N GLY A 140 -6.01 1.24 30.53
CA GLY A 140 -6.84 2.35 30.94
C GLY A 140 -8.17 1.92 31.53
N THR A 141 -9.11 2.86 31.54
CA THR A 141 -10.40 2.70 32.20
C THR A 141 -11.50 3.41 31.45
N VAL A 142 -12.73 2.92 31.61
CA VAL A 142 -13.95 3.63 31.26
C VAL A 142 -14.58 4.18 32.53
N VAL A 143 -14.77 5.51 32.56
CA VAL A 143 -15.35 6.22 33.70
C VAL A 143 -16.71 6.81 33.34
N GLY A 144 -17.62 6.86 34.30
CA GLY A 144 -18.98 7.41 34.13
C GLY A 144 -20.05 6.33 34.15
N THR A 145 -21.15 6.61 33.45
CA THR A 145 -22.33 5.73 33.35
C THR A 145 -22.52 5.27 31.91
N PRO A 146 -23.23 4.16 31.66
CA PRO A 146 -23.64 3.73 30.32
C PRO A 146 -24.25 4.84 29.44
N SER A 147 -24.99 5.77 30.06
CA SER A 147 -25.59 6.94 29.38
C SER A 147 -24.63 8.10 29.08
N ALA A 148 -23.52 8.19 29.80
CA ALA A 148 -22.53 9.26 29.69
C ALA A 148 -21.19 8.80 30.29
N PHE A 149 -20.21 8.53 29.42
CA PHE A 149 -18.91 7.98 29.82
C PHE A 149 -17.74 8.58 29.04
N ALA A 150 -16.56 8.42 29.61
CA ALA A 150 -15.29 8.73 28.95
C ALA A 150 -14.40 7.49 28.91
N VAL A 151 -13.75 7.26 27.77
CA VAL A 151 -12.80 6.16 27.57
C VAL A 151 -11.39 6.73 27.71
N MET A 152 -10.74 6.44 28.83
CA MET A 152 -9.40 6.93 29.17
C MET A 152 -8.37 5.83 28.94
N LEU A 153 -7.84 5.76 27.73
CA LEU A 153 -6.80 4.78 27.37
C LEU A 153 -5.44 5.47 27.18
N THR A 154 -4.38 4.75 27.49
CA THR A 154 -2.99 5.19 27.34
C THR A 154 -2.22 4.09 26.62
N LEU A 155 -1.53 4.45 25.53
CA LEU A 155 -0.50 3.64 24.92
C LEU A 155 0.83 3.96 25.60
N ARG A 156 1.58 2.94 25.98
CA ARG A 156 2.96 3.03 26.43
C ARG A 156 3.85 2.37 25.38
N ASP A 157 4.74 3.17 24.80
CA ASP A 157 5.76 2.70 23.88
C ASP A 157 6.82 1.86 24.60
N PRO A 158 7.62 1.07 23.86
CA PRO A 158 8.68 0.26 24.46
C PRO A 158 9.76 1.11 25.16
N ASP A 159 9.96 2.34 24.69
CA ASP A 159 10.87 3.33 25.29
C ASP A 159 10.32 3.93 26.60
N GLY A 160 9.06 3.66 26.93
CA GLY A 160 8.36 4.18 28.12
C GLY A 160 7.62 5.51 27.89
N HIS A 161 7.67 6.06 26.68
CA HIS A 161 6.85 7.20 26.29
C HIS A 161 5.37 6.81 26.32
N THR A 162 4.51 7.74 26.75
CA THR A 162 3.07 7.50 26.84
C THR A 162 2.31 8.44 25.93
N VAL A 163 1.29 7.89 25.27
CA VAL A 163 0.38 8.61 24.39
C VAL A 163 -1.02 8.41 24.92
N THR A 164 -1.69 9.52 25.25
CA THR A 164 -3.09 9.48 25.67
C THR A 164 -3.97 9.25 24.44
N LEU A 165 -4.83 8.24 24.51
CA LEU A 165 -5.69 7.81 23.41
C LEU A 165 -7.13 8.32 23.55
N GLY A 166 -7.44 8.98 24.67
CA GLY A 166 -8.81 9.28 25.09
C GLY A 166 -9.56 10.30 24.23
N ASN A 167 -10.88 10.14 24.13
CA ASN A 167 -11.80 11.15 23.64
C ASN A 167 -12.97 11.31 24.62
N ASP A 168 -13.38 12.56 24.84
CA ASP A 168 -14.68 12.87 25.42
C ASP A 168 -15.75 12.39 24.43
N VAL A 169 -16.57 11.41 24.82
CA VAL A 169 -17.80 11.12 24.09
C VAL A 169 -18.73 12.30 24.38
N PRO A 170 -19.13 13.11 23.38
CA PRO A 170 -20.04 14.22 23.65
C PRO A 170 -21.31 13.67 24.33
N PRO A 171 -21.78 14.26 25.44
CA PRO A 171 -23.05 13.85 26.02
C PRO A 171 -24.13 14.10 24.96
N ASP A 172 -24.83 13.04 24.57
CA ASP A 172 -25.92 13.10 23.60
C ASP A 172 -26.96 14.12 24.12
N MET A 173 -27.04 15.28 23.46
CA MET A 173 -27.98 16.35 23.81
C MET A 173 -29.38 15.92 23.35
N GLY A 174 -30.03 15.08 24.18
CA GLY A 174 -31.48 14.94 24.19
C GLY A 174 -32.06 13.79 23.38
N SER A 175 -31.82 12.54 23.82
CA SER A 175 -32.85 11.49 23.82
C SER A 175 -32.43 10.36 24.76
N THR A 176 -33.40 9.65 25.35
CA THR A 176 -33.13 8.52 26.26
C THR A 176 -32.11 7.54 25.65
N PRO A 177 -31.11 7.04 26.42
CA PRO A 177 -30.10 6.14 25.89
C PRO A 177 -30.76 4.84 25.44
N ASN A 178 -30.87 4.65 24.14
CA ASN A 178 -31.23 3.37 23.56
C ASN A 178 -29.95 2.52 23.54
N VAL A 179 -30.03 1.21 23.81
CA VAL A 179 -28.86 0.29 23.81
C VAL A 179 -28.08 0.34 22.47
N SER A 180 -28.77 0.72 21.38
CA SER A 180 -28.16 1.02 20.09
C SER A 180 -27.17 2.18 20.12
N ASN A 181 -27.45 3.23 20.89
CA ASN A 181 -26.63 4.45 20.96
C ASN A 181 -25.38 4.21 21.83
N GLU A 182 -25.52 3.53 22.96
CA GLU A 182 -24.38 3.20 23.83
C GLU A 182 -23.40 2.25 23.13
N SER A 183 -23.90 1.15 22.56
CA SER A 183 -23.04 0.19 21.87
C SER A 183 -22.37 0.78 20.62
N LEU A 184 -23.00 1.77 19.98
CA LEU A 184 -22.40 2.52 18.88
C LEU A 184 -21.35 3.50 19.40
N ALA A 185 -21.63 4.23 20.49
CA ALA A 185 -20.71 5.16 21.12
C ALA A 185 -19.44 4.46 21.64
N MET A 186 -19.58 3.31 22.30
CA MET A 186 -18.45 2.51 22.78
C MET A 186 -17.60 2.02 21.61
N ARG A 187 -18.23 1.48 20.55
CA ARG A 187 -17.52 1.06 19.32
C ARG A 187 -16.82 2.23 18.64
N HIS A 188 -17.44 3.40 18.60
CA HIS A 188 -16.85 4.60 18.03
C HIS A 188 -15.62 5.06 18.84
N ALA A 189 -15.72 5.10 20.17
CA ALA A 189 -14.61 5.46 21.05
C ALA A 189 -13.43 4.47 20.91
N MET A 190 -13.70 3.16 20.90
CA MET A 190 -12.66 2.13 20.67
C MET A 190 -12.02 2.26 19.29
N ARG A 191 -12.81 2.55 18.24
CA ARG A 191 -12.27 2.79 16.89
C ARG A 191 -11.39 4.04 16.82
N GLN A 192 -11.74 5.12 17.51
CA GLN A 192 -10.90 6.32 17.59
C GLN A 192 -9.59 6.06 18.34
N ALA A 193 -9.64 5.34 19.47
CA ALA A 193 -8.45 4.92 20.20
C ALA A 193 -7.56 4.02 19.33
N ALA A 194 -8.14 3.03 18.65
CA ALA A 194 -7.44 2.15 17.72
C ALA A 194 -6.79 2.92 16.56
N MET A 195 -7.47 3.91 15.99
CA MET A 195 -6.91 4.78 14.95
C MET A 195 -5.72 5.59 15.46
N ARG A 196 -5.76 6.12 16.69
CA ARG A 196 -4.62 6.85 17.28
C ARG A 196 -3.43 5.92 17.56
N ILE A 197 -3.69 4.72 18.06
CA ILE A 197 -2.66 3.68 18.22
C ILE A 197 -2.02 3.40 16.85
N LEU A 198 -2.82 3.14 15.82
CA LEU A 198 -2.33 2.85 14.48
C LEU A 198 -1.55 4.03 13.89
N GLN A 199 -2.02 5.27 14.07
CA GLN A 199 -1.32 6.46 13.62
C GLN A 199 0.05 6.62 14.27
N HIS A 200 0.17 6.29 15.55
CA HIS A 200 1.42 6.39 16.31
C HIS A 200 2.39 5.26 15.95
N GLN A 201 1.90 4.03 15.86
CA GLN A 201 2.72 2.83 15.65
C GLN A 201 3.10 2.60 14.18
N SER A 202 2.15 2.84 13.26
CA SER A 202 2.35 2.63 11.83
C SER A 202 1.68 3.74 11.03
N PRO A 203 2.34 4.91 10.89
CA PRO A 203 1.84 6.01 10.10
C PRO A 203 1.51 5.63 8.64
N LEU A 204 2.28 4.71 8.06
CA LEU A 204 2.02 4.17 6.71
C LEU A 204 0.69 3.42 6.64
N LEU A 205 0.44 2.47 7.55
CA LEU A 205 -0.82 1.74 7.58
C LEU A 205 -1.99 2.66 7.91
N TYR A 206 -1.80 3.65 8.77
CA TYR A 206 -2.82 4.66 9.05
C TYR A 206 -3.19 5.46 7.79
N ALA A 207 -2.21 5.95 7.02
CA ALA A 207 -2.46 6.65 5.76
C ALA A 207 -3.14 5.73 4.72
N SER A 208 -2.73 4.47 4.64
CA SER A 208 -3.39 3.45 3.81
C SER A 208 -4.84 3.20 4.22
N TYR A 209 -5.12 3.07 5.53
CA TYR A 209 -6.49 2.96 6.05
C TYR A 209 -7.34 4.16 5.66
N LEU A 210 -6.85 5.40 5.86
CA LEU A 210 -7.57 6.62 5.47
C LEU A 210 -7.87 6.64 3.96
N THR A 211 -6.93 6.20 3.13
CA THR A 211 -7.14 6.05 1.69
C THR A 211 -8.30 5.10 1.39
N GLN A 212 -8.33 3.93 2.04
CA GLN A 212 -9.39 2.94 1.84
C GLN A 212 -10.75 3.48 2.29
N MET A 213 -10.80 4.21 3.41
CA MET A 213 -12.03 4.83 3.90
C MET A 213 -12.55 5.88 2.93
N GLU A 214 -11.65 6.71 2.41
CA GLU A 214 -12.00 7.72 1.42
C GLU A 214 -12.53 7.09 0.13
N GLN A 215 -11.88 6.03 -0.36
CA GLN A 215 -12.38 5.24 -1.49
C GLN A 215 -13.78 4.70 -1.22
N LYS A 216 -14.01 4.05 -0.06
CA LYS A 216 -15.34 3.53 0.31
C LYS A 216 -16.39 4.65 0.39
N ARG A 217 -16.03 5.81 0.93
CA ARG A 217 -16.91 6.98 1.08
C ARG A 217 -17.36 7.50 -0.28
N CYS A 218 -16.42 7.80 -1.17
CA CYS A 218 -16.78 8.34 -2.48
C CYS A 218 -17.41 7.29 -3.41
N LEU A 219 -17.10 6.00 -3.23
CA LEU A 219 -17.75 4.90 -3.94
C LEU A 219 -19.25 4.76 -3.61
N LYS A 220 -19.66 5.14 -2.39
CA LYS A 220 -21.08 5.14 -1.99
C LYS A 220 -21.88 6.31 -2.58
N GLY A 221 -21.24 7.22 -3.30
CA GLY A 221 -21.90 8.32 -4.02
C GLY A 221 -22.29 9.51 -3.16
N GLU A 222 -21.75 9.61 -1.94
CA GLU A 222 -22.07 10.70 -1.00
C GLU A 222 -21.36 12.02 -1.38
N ALA A 223 -20.15 11.95 -1.96
CA ALA A 223 -19.36 13.11 -2.41
C ALA A 223 -18.24 12.69 -3.38
N PRO A 224 -17.60 13.63 -4.10
CA PRO A 224 -16.36 13.38 -4.84
C PRO A 224 -15.24 12.87 -3.92
N CYS A 225 -14.33 12.03 -4.45
CA CYS A 225 -13.17 11.57 -3.68
C CYS A 225 -12.22 12.75 -3.40
N GLN A 226 -11.72 12.83 -2.18
CA GLN A 226 -10.79 13.85 -1.69
C GLN A 226 -9.61 13.17 -1.01
N PHE A 227 -8.46 13.17 -1.68
CA PHE A 227 -7.25 12.49 -1.19
C PHE A 227 -6.17 13.47 -0.68
N ASP A 228 -6.48 14.75 -0.50
CA ASP A 228 -5.48 15.79 -0.18
C ASP A 228 -4.80 15.53 1.18
N ASP A 229 -5.58 15.33 2.23
CA ASP A 229 -5.06 15.00 3.58
C ASP A 229 -4.24 13.69 3.59
N VAL A 230 -4.69 12.72 2.78
CA VAL A 230 -4.03 11.41 2.66
C VAL A 230 -2.70 11.56 1.92
N ARG A 231 -2.68 12.35 0.85
CA ARG A 231 -1.50 12.68 0.04
C ARG A 231 -0.45 13.36 0.92
N GLU A 232 -0.83 14.38 1.69
CA GLU A 232 0.08 15.08 2.60
C GLU A 232 0.80 14.12 3.55
N ARG A 233 0.04 13.17 4.14
CA ARG A 233 0.62 12.15 5.04
C ARG A 233 1.63 11.24 4.35
N PHE A 234 1.32 10.77 3.14
CA PHE A 234 2.29 9.98 2.39
C PHE A 234 3.50 10.82 1.95
N GLU A 235 3.35 12.11 1.66
CA GLU A 235 4.46 12.99 1.31
C GLU A 235 5.40 13.20 2.50
N GLN A 236 4.87 13.38 3.71
CA GLN A 236 5.67 13.41 4.95
C GLN A 236 6.44 12.10 5.16
N LEU A 237 5.78 10.95 4.94
CA LEU A 237 6.44 9.64 5.05
C LEU A 237 7.52 9.41 3.98
N ALA A 238 7.24 9.82 2.74
CA ALA A 238 8.18 9.74 1.64
C ALA A 238 9.41 10.64 1.85
N ALA A 239 9.23 11.80 2.49
CA ALA A 239 10.31 12.72 2.84
C ALA A 239 11.20 12.21 4.00
N GLY A 240 10.77 11.18 4.73
CA GLY A 240 11.59 10.50 5.74
C GLY A 240 11.62 11.18 7.11
N THR A 241 10.59 11.95 7.48
CA THR A 241 10.55 12.71 8.75
C THR A 241 10.27 11.85 10.01
N GLY A 242 10.54 10.54 9.99
CA GLY A 242 10.14 9.61 11.06
C GLY A 242 11.14 8.47 11.36
N ARG A 243 12.13 8.79 12.20
CA ARG A 243 13.13 7.97 12.94
C ARG A 243 14.14 7.07 12.19
N ASP A 244 15.30 7.02 12.81
CA ASP A 244 16.64 6.74 12.34
C ASP A 244 17.17 5.34 12.71
N ALA A 245 18.40 5.05 12.24
CA ALA A 245 19.30 3.90 12.46
C ALA A 245 18.80 2.45 12.22
N SER A 246 17.49 2.18 12.25
CA SER A 246 16.90 0.81 12.24
C SER A 246 16.35 0.34 10.88
N GLY A 247 16.23 1.24 9.89
CA GLY A 247 15.79 0.90 8.53
C GLY A 247 14.29 1.01 8.23
N ALA A 248 13.44 1.15 9.26
CA ALA A 248 11.99 1.31 9.10
C ALA A 248 11.61 2.60 8.33
N SER A 249 12.32 3.72 8.50
CA SER A 249 12.06 4.97 7.77
C SER A 249 12.38 4.94 6.27
N LYS A 250 13.28 4.04 5.82
CA LYS A 250 13.62 3.94 4.40
C LYS A 250 12.71 3.00 3.63
N GLU A 251 12.19 1.97 4.28
CA GLU A 251 11.23 1.05 3.67
C GLU A 251 9.84 1.71 3.55
N ASP A 252 9.37 2.38 4.60
CA ASP A 252 8.09 3.09 4.58
C ASP A 252 8.06 4.21 3.55
N ALA A 253 9.17 4.92 3.35
CA ALA A 253 9.28 5.94 2.30
C ALA A 253 9.01 5.36 0.91
N ALA A 254 9.54 4.16 0.61
CA ALA A 254 9.32 3.49 -0.67
C ALA A 254 7.84 3.12 -0.87
N TRP A 255 7.19 2.60 0.18
CA TRP A 255 5.76 2.29 0.15
C TRP A 255 4.88 3.53 0.06
N ALA A 256 5.23 4.60 0.76
CA ALA A 256 4.53 5.89 0.69
C ALA A 256 4.65 6.50 -0.71
N MET A 257 5.82 6.43 -1.34
CA MET A 257 5.99 6.85 -2.74
C MET A 257 5.16 6.01 -3.71
N LEU A 258 5.04 4.71 -3.46
CA LEU A 258 4.18 3.84 -4.26
C LEU A 258 2.71 4.26 -4.12
N ALA A 259 2.26 4.57 -2.90
CA ALA A 259 0.92 5.05 -2.64
C ALA A 259 0.65 6.40 -3.34
N LEU A 260 1.61 7.34 -3.28
CA LEU A 260 1.52 8.61 -4.00
C LEU A 260 1.43 8.42 -5.51
N SER A 261 2.22 7.51 -6.09
CA SER A 261 2.09 7.15 -7.51
C SER A 261 0.67 6.66 -7.86
N LYS A 262 0.04 5.87 -6.97
CA LYS A 262 -1.34 5.42 -7.13
C LYS A 262 -2.33 6.60 -7.08
N LEU A 263 -2.16 7.52 -6.12
CA LEU A 263 -3.00 8.72 -5.97
C LEU A 263 -2.84 9.69 -7.16
N ASP A 264 -1.62 9.86 -7.68
CA ASP A 264 -1.35 10.63 -8.89
C ASP A 264 -2.10 10.03 -10.08
N THR A 265 -2.09 8.69 -10.20
CA THR A 265 -2.87 7.99 -11.21
C THR A 265 -4.36 8.26 -11.06
N TYR A 266 -4.92 8.19 -9.84
CA TYR A 266 -6.34 8.48 -9.59
C TYR A 266 -6.73 9.89 -10.04
N ALA A 267 -5.86 10.86 -9.75
CA ALA A 267 -6.00 12.26 -10.14
C ALA A 267 -5.68 12.54 -11.62
N ARG A 268 -5.32 11.50 -12.39
CA ARG A 268 -4.90 11.58 -13.81
C ARG A 268 -3.60 12.38 -14.04
N ASP A 269 -2.79 12.56 -12.99
CA ASP A 269 -1.40 13.00 -13.10
C ASP A 269 -0.51 11.80 -13.44
N TYR A 270 -0.63 11.32 -14.68
CA TYR A 270 0.12 10.15 -15.14
C TYR A 270 1.63 10.39 -15.17
N GLU A 271 2.08 11.60 -15.51
CA GLU A 271 3.51 11.92 -15.50
C GLU A 271 4.06 11.93 -14.06
N GLY A 272 3.34 12.50 -13.08
CA GLY A 272 3.70 12.43 -11.66
C GLY A 272 3.75 11.00 -11.14
N SER A 273 2.75 10.19 -11.47
CA SER A 273 2.74 8.76 -11.14
C SER A 273 3.97 8.04 -11.66
N ILE A 274 4.32 8.25 -12.94
CA ILE A 274 5.47 7.65 -13.60
C ILE A 274 6.77 8.14 -12.96
N ARG A 275 6.91 9.45 -12.66
CA ARG A 275 8.11 9.99 -11.99
C ARG A 275 8.35 9.30 -10.64
N ARG A 276 7.32 9.16 -9.79
CA ARG A 276 7.44 8.50 -8.49
C ARG A 276 7.77 7.01 -8.61
N ALA A 277 7.08 6.30 -9.51
CA ALA A 277 7.35 4.89 -9.76
C ALA A 277 8.78 4.65 -10.28
N ARG A 278 9.24 5.50 -11.21
CA ARG A 278 10.61 5.48 -11.74
C ARG A 278 11.64 5.75 -10.65
N HIS A 279 11.41 6.73 -9.78
CA HIS A 279 12.29 7.02 -8.65
C HIS A 279 12.47 5.78 -7.75
N ILE A 280 11.40 5.03 -7.47
CA ILE A 280 11.49 3.78 -6.71
C ILE A 280 12.40 2.76 -7.41
N VAL A 281 12.26 2.61 -8.72
CA VAL A 281 13.07 1.69 -9.54
C VAL A 281 14.55 2.09 -9.52
N GLU A 282 14.86 3.37 -9.69
CA GLU A 282 16.24 3.90 -9.70
C GLU A 282 16.90 3.72 -8.32
N MET A 283 16.22 4.10 -7.25
CA MET A 283 16.71 3.94 -5.87
C MET A 283 16.90 2.47 -5.48
N SER A 284 16.13 1.55 -6.07
CA SER A 284 16.30 0.10 -5.89
C SER A 284 17.64 -0.43 -6.42
N GLY A 285 18.37 0.33 -7.23
CA GLY A 285 19.73 0.00 -7.66
C GLY A 285 20.74 0.06 -6.49
N GLY A 286 20.61 1.08 -5.63
CA GLY A 286 21.50 1.31 -4.49
C GLY A 286 20.95 0.83 -3.14
N LEU A 287 19.62 0.80 -2.97
CA LEU A 287 18.97 0.45 -1.70
C LEU A 287 18.27 -0.91 -1.78
N HIS A 288 18.80 -1.90 -1.05
CA HIS A 288 18.23 -3.26 -1.05
C HIS A 288 16.77 -3.28 -0.58
N VAL A 289 16.41 -2.49 0.44
CA VAL A 289 15.04 -2.46 1.00
C VAL A 289 13.98 -1.99 -0.01
N TRP A 290 14.35 -1.16 -0.98
CA TRP A 290 13.44 -0.67 -2.04
C TRP A 290 13.18 -1.71 -3.13
N LYS A 291 14.06 -2.71 -3.27
CA LYS A 291 13.88 -3.79 -4.26
C LYS A 291 12.58 -4.56 -4.05
N LYS A 292 12.07 -4.62 -2.81
CA LYS A 292 10.79 -5.21 -2.47
C LYS A 292 9.64 -4.49 -3.19
N VAL A 293 9.62 -3.16 -3.19
CA VAL A 293 8.52 -2.33 -3.72
C VAL A 293 8.51 -2.29 -5.26
N ARG A 294 9.65 -2.54 -5.89
CA ARG A 294 9.88 -2.42 -7.34
C ARG A 294 8.87 -3.11 -8.27
N PRO A 295 8.38 -4.34 -8.01
CA PRO A 295 7.37 -4.97 -8.88
C PRO A 295 6.08 -4.14 -8.96
N TRP A 296 5.63 -3.59 -7.83
CA TRP A 296 4.46 -2.73 -7.77
C TRP A 296 4.70 -1.35 -8.38
N ALA A 297 5.92 -0.82 -8.28
CA ALA A 297 6.29 0.41 -8.97
C ALA A 297 6.21 0.25 -10.50
N TYR A 298 6.77 -0.83 -11.05
CA TYR A 298 6.60 -1.15 -12.48
C TYR A 298 5.13 -1.33 -12.86
N TYR A 299 4.33 -1.97 -12.00
CA TYR A 299 2.90 -2.09 -12.22
C TYR A 299 2.20 -0.71 -12.33
N ASN A 300 2.40 0.18 -11.37
CA ASN A 300 1.79 1.52 -11.39
C ASN A 300 2.24 2.35 -12.60
N TRP A 301 3.54 2.32 -12.93
CA TRP A 301 4.08 2.97 -14.13
C TRP A 301 3.38 2.45 -15.39
N GLY A 302 3.29 1.13 -15.54
CA GLY A 302 2.61 0.49 -16.66
C GLY A 302 1.13 0.85 -16.79
N VAL A 303 0.41 0.93 -15.67
CA VAL A 303 -1.00 1.35 -15.62
C VAL A 303 -1.14 2.80 -16.08
N ALA A 304 -0.29 3.71 -15.58
CA ALA A 304 -0.30 5.11 -15.99
C ALA A 304 -0.02 5.26 -17.50
N LEU A 305 0.97 4.54 -18.05
CA LEU A 305 1.25 4.51 -19.49
C LEU A 305 0.07 3.96 -20.30
N THR A 306 -0.62 2.94 -19.79
CA THR A 306 -1.80 2.35 -20.43
C THR A 306 -2.93 3.37 -20.51
N ASP A 307 -3.18 4.10 -19.44
CA ASP A 307 -4.20 5.16 -19.40
C ASP A 307 -3.83 6.38 -20.26
N MET A 308 -2.53 6.64 -20.49
CA MET A 308 -2.05 7.62 -21.48
C MET A 308 -2.15 7.12 -22.93
N GLY A 309 -2.46 5.83 -23.17
CA GLY A 309 -2.47 5.22 -24.50
C GLY A 309 -1.09 4.80 -25.04
N CYS A 310 -0.05 4.89 -24.22
CA CYS A 310 1.32 4.50 -24.58
C CYS A 310 1.51 2.98 -24.42
N TYR A 311 0.70 2.19 -25.12
CA TYR A 311 0.57 0.75 -24.90
C TYR A 311 1.85 -0.06 -25.15
N GLY A 312 2.70 0.36 -26.09
CA GLY A 312 3.98 -0.31 -26.36
C GLY A 312 4.93 -0.21 -25.16
N GLN A 313 5.15 1.00 -24.69
CA GLN A 313 5.95 1.30 -23.49
C GLN A 313 5.34 0.66 -22.25
N ALA A 314 4.01 0.72 -22.11
CA ALA A 314 3.29 0.07 -21.01
C ALA A 314 3.60 -1.42 -20.96
N ALA A 315 3.53 -2.12 -22.09
CA ALA A 315 3.82 -3.55 -22.15
C ALA A 315 5.27 -3.89 -21.79
N GLU A 316 6.24 -3.06 -22.16
CA GLU A 316 7.65 -3.24 -21.77
C GLU A 316 7.86 -3.10 -20.26
N VAL A 317 7.24 -2.08 -19.65
CA VAL A 317 7.30 -1.84 -18.21
C VAL A 317 6.57 -2.94 -17.43
N LEU A 318 5.37 -3.33 -17.88
CA LEU A 318 4.55 -4.35 -17.20
C LEU A 318 5.16 -5.74 -17.28
N LYS A 319 5.92 -6.07 -18.33
CA LYS A 319 6.76 -7.28 -18.36
C LYS A 319 7.71 -7.34 -17.16
N ARG A 320 8.34 -6.23 -16.78
CA ARG A 320 9.21 -6.18 -15.60
C ARG A 320 8.44 -6.46 -14.31
N ALA A 321 7.20 -6.00 -14.21
CA ALA A 321 6.34 -6.27 -13.05
C ALA A 321 6.04 -7.78 -12.92
N VAL A 322 5.59 -8.43 -13.99
CA VAL A 322 5.27 -9.87 -13.98
C VAL A 322 6.52 -10.75 -13.84
N ASP A 323 7.66 -10.34 -14.42
CA ASP A 323 8.91 -11.08 -14.29
C ASP A 323 9.42 -11.11 -12.84
N LEU A 324 9.25 -9.99 -12.12
CA LEU A 324 9.64 -9.86 -10.72
C LEU A 324 8.60 -10.44 -9.75
N HIS A 325 7.33 -10.47 -10.12
CA HIS A 325 6.25 -10.99 -9.28
C HIS A 325 5.22 -11.78 -10.10
N LYS A 326 5.58 -13.02 -10.43
CA LYS A 326 4.84 -13.92 -11.35
C LYS A 326 3.47 -14.37 -10.86
N ASP A 327 3.19 -14.21 -9.58
CA ASP A 327 1.90 -14.59 -8.98
C ASP A 327 0.93 -13.39 -8.86
N TYR A 328 1.37 -12.20 -9.25
CA TYR A 328 0.58 -10.98 -9.11
C TYR A 328 -0.43 -10.83 -10.25
N ALA A 329 -1.63 -11.38 -10.05
CA ALA A 329 -2.71 -11.35 -11.04
C ALA A 329 -3.03 -9.95 -11.62
N PRO A 330 -3.06 -8.85 -10.82
CA PRO A 330 -3.24 -7.50 -11.35
C PRO A 330 -2.20 -7.08 -12.40
N ALA A 331 -0.93 -7.46 -12.25
CA ALA A 331 0.09 -7.13 -13.25
C ALA A 331 -0.10 -7.90 -14.55
N HIS A 332 -0.52 -9.17 -14.49
CA HIS A 332 -0.89 -9.94 -15.68
C HIS A 332 -2.11 -9.31 -16.40
N ASN A 333 -3.15 -8.93 -15.64
CA ASN A 333 -4.31 -8.24 -16.21
C ASN A 333 -3.93 -6.89 -16.86
N ALA A 334 -3.10 -6.09 -16.20
CA ALA A 334 -2.63 -4.82 -16.77
C ALA A 334 -1.77 -5.02 -18.03
N LEU A 335 -0.88 -6.01 -18.04
CA LEU A 335 -0.09 -6.36 -19.23
C LEU A 335 -1.01 -6.77 -20.39
N ALA A 336 -2.06 -7.55 -20.10
CA ALA A 336 -3.07 -7.89 -21.10
C ALA A 336 -3.83 -6.68 -21.63
N ARG A 337 -4.21 -5.72 -20.76
CA ARG A 337 -4.84 -4.45 -21.18
C ARG A 337 -3.95 -3.66 -22.12
N ALA A 338 -2.64 -3.59 -21.87
CA ALA A 338 -1.69 -2.96 -22.80
C ALA A 338 -1.63 -3.69 -24.16
N TRP A 339 -1.62 -5.03 -24.15
CA TRP A 339 -1.70 -5.82 -25.40
C TRP A 339 -3.02 -5.64 -26.15
N LEU A 340 -4.14 -5.52 -25.44
CA LEU A 340 -5.44 -5.24 -26.03
C LEU A 340 -5.47 -3.87 -26.70
N GLY A 341 -4.94 -2.84 -26.04
CA GLY A 341 -4.80 -1.52 -26.62
C GLY A 341 -4.00 -1.54 -27.93
N LEU A 342 -2.90 -2.31 -27.98
CA LEU A 342 -2.16 -2.53 -29.22
C LEU A 342 -2.98 -3.30 -30.25
N ALA A 343 -3.68 -4.37 -29.88
CA ALA A 343 -4.47 -5.16 -30.82
C ALA A 343 -5.64 -4.37 -31.45
N GLN A 344 -6.14 -3.32 -30.79
CA GLN A 344 -7.26 -2.49 -31.23
C GLN A 344 -6.87 -1.28 -32.09
N MET A 345 -5.57 -0.95 -32.20
CA MET A 345 -5.10 0.24 -32.91
C MET A 345 -5.21 0.11 -34.45
N PRO A 346 -5.99 0.97 -35.14
CA PRO A 346 -6.21 0.88 -36.60
C PRO A 346 -4.94 1.07 -37.43
N THR A 347 -3.99 1.90 -36.98
CA THR A 347 -2.71 2.16 -37.65
C THR A 347 -1.77 0.96 -37.67
N LEU A 348 -2.04 -0.09 -36.87
CA LEU A 348 -1.28 -1.34 -36.92
C LEU A 348 -1.85 -2.34 -37.94
N ALA A 349 -3.07 -2.14 -38.43
CA ALA A 349 -3.69 -3.00 -39.45
C ALA A 349 -3.09 -2.79 -40.86
N GLY A 350 -2.37 -1.69 -41.09
CA GLY A 350 -1.73 -1.35 -42.38
C GLY A 350 -0.20 -1.34 -42.38
N ALA A 351 0.46 -1.58 -41.25
CA ALA A 351 1.93 -1.59 -41.17
C ALA A 351 2.43 -3.04 -41.05
N SER A 352 3.24 -3.46 -42.04
CA SER A 352 3.89 -4.76 -42.21
C SER A 352 3.71 -5.76 -41.07
N THR A 353 2.92 -6.80 -41.35
CA THR A 353 2.59 -7.95 -40.50
C THR A 353 3.78 -8.81 -40.07
N GLN A 354 5.01 -8.49 -40.50
CA GLN A 354 6.20 -9.29 -40.22
C GLN A 354 6.94 -8.93 -38.91
N THR A 355 6.67 -7.78 -38.28
CA THR A 355 7.46 -7.31 -37.11
C THR A 355 6.68 -7.27 -35.79
N ARG A 356 5.35 -7.52 -35.80
CA ARG A 356 4.52 -7.46 -34.59
C ARG A 356 3.98 -8.84 -34.24
N GLY A 357 4.29 -9.30 -33.02
CA GLY A 357 3.72 -10.54 -32.49
C GLY A 357 2.20 -10.45 -32.33
N ASP A 358 1.54 -11.61 -32.24
CA ASP A 358 0.09 -11.72 -32.04
C ASP A 358 -0.32 -11.15 -30.67
N TYR A 359 -0.62 -9.85 -30.61
CA TYR A 359 -0.98 -9.13 -29.39
C TYR A 359 -2.28 -9.64 -28.78
N ARG A 360 -3.26 -10.03 -29.61
CA ARG A 360 -4.49 -10.69 -29.13
C ARG A 360 -4.12 -11.98 -28.38
N ALA A 361 -3.32 -12.84 -28.97
CA ALA A 361 -2.91 -14.08 -28.32
C ALA A 361 -2.07 -13.82 -27.06
N ALA A 362 -1.24 -12.77 -27.04
CA ALA A 362 -0.52 -12.36 -25.84
C ALA A 362 -1.48 -11.93 -24.73
N ALA A 363 -2.49 -11.09 -25.02
CA ALA A 363 -3.50 -10.68 -24.06
C ALA A 363 -4.25 -11.88 -23.48
N VAL A 364 -4.74 -12.80 -24.33
CA VAL A 364 -5.47 -14.00 -23.88
C VAL A 364 -4.62 -14.84 -22.91
N ARG A 365 -3.32 -15.03 -23.22
CA ARG A 365 -2.42 -15.79 -22.34
C ARG A 365 -2.27 -15.14 -20.97
N GLU A 366 -2.00 -13.84 -20.92
CA GLU A 366 -1.82 -13.13 -19.65
C GLU A 366 -3.11 -13.11 -18.82
N LEU A 367 -4.28 -13.00 -19.46
CA LEU A 367 -5.58 -13.07 -18.79
C LEU A 367 -5.85 -14.46 -18.20
N GLN A 368 -5.51 -15.52 -18.93
CA GLN A 368 -5.61 -16.89 -18.42
C GLN A 368 -4.69 -17.09 -17.20
N ILE A 369 -3.49 -16.53 -17.21
CA ILE A 369 -2.60 -16.56 -16.05
C ILE A 369 -3.23 -15.78 -14.88
N ALA A 370 -3.72 -14.56 -15.11
CA ALA A 370 -4.36 -13.76 -14.07
C ALA A 370 -5.55 -14.50 -13.43
N LEU A 371 -6.39 -15.14 -14.23
CA LEU A 371 -7.54 -15.92 -13.77
C LEU A 371 -7.16 -17.23 -13.06
N ALA A 372 -6.06 -17.87 -13.47
CA ALA A 372 -5.53 -19.03 -12.75
C ALA A 372 -5.00 -18.64 -11.36
N LYS A 373 -4.43 -17.44 -11.21
CA LYS A 373 -3.94 -16.92 -9.93
C LYS A 373 -5.05 -16.35 -9.05
N SER A 374 -6.06 -15.73 -9.66
CA SER A 374 -7.21 -15.16 -8.97
C SER A 374 -8.51 -15.46 -9.73
N PRO A 375 -9.16 -16.61 -9.47
CA PRO A 375 -10.40 -17.00 -10.15
C PRO A 375 -11.58 -16.04 -9.90
N GLY A 376 -11.51 -15.23 -8.84
CA GLY A 376 -12.49 -14.19 -8.52
C GLY A 376 -12.22 -12.84 -9.19
N TYR A 377 -11.20 -12.72 -10.05
CA TYR A 377 -10.83 -11.43 -10.65
C TYR A 377 -11.78 -11.04 -11.79
N GLN A 378 -12.89 -10.38 -11.43
CA GLN A 378 -13.96 -9.99 -12.33
C GLN A 378 -13.49 -9.24 -13.58
N GLU A 379 -12.62 -8.23 -13.41
CA GLU A 379 -12.12 -7.41 -14.52
C GLU A 379 -11.37 -8.23 -15.57
N ALA A 380 -10.62 -9.26 -15.15
CA ALA A 380 -9.88 -10.12 -16.06
C ALA A 380 -10.80 -10.97 -16.94
N TYR A 381 -11.98 -11.38 -16.46
CA TYR A 381 -12.99 -12.02 -17.32
C TYR A 381 -13.55 -11.08 -18.38
N VAL A 382 -13.80 -9.80 -18.02
CA VAL A 382 -14.24 -8.80 -18.99
C VAL A 382 -13.18 -8.59 -20.07
N ASN A 383 -11.93 -8.41 -19.65
CA ASN A 383 -10.80 -8.21 -20.56
C ASN A 383 -10.57 -9.45 -21.44
N LEU A 384 -10.77 -10.67 -20.92
CA LEU A 384 -10.73 -11.91 -21.70
C LEU A 384 -11.81 -11.95 -22.78
N GLY A 385 -13.04 -11.59 -22.44
CA GLY A 385 -14.11 -11.48 -23.42
C GLY A 385 -13.80 -10.46 -24.52
N ASP A 386 -13.29 -9.28 -24.14
CA ASP A 386 -12.89 -8.23 -25.07
C ASP A 386 -11.75 -8.70 -25.98
N ALA A 387 -10.77 -9.42 -25.43
CA ALA A 387 -9.69 -10.04 -26.19
C ALA A 387 -10.23 -11.02 -27.22
N LEU A 388 -11.13 -11.92 -26.81
CA LEU A 388 -11.70 -13.01 -27.62
C LEU A 388 -12.60 -12.52 -28.75
N ARG A 389 -13.14 -11.31 -28.66
CA ARG A 389 -13.93 -10.64 -29.70
C ARG A 389 -13.11 -9.97 -30.81
N LEU A 390 -11.78 -9.96 -30.73
CA LEU A 390 -10.94 -9.46 -31.81
C LEU A 390 -10.70 -10.53 -32.90
N PRO A 391 -10.39 -10.17 -34.16
CA PRO A 391 -9.99 -11.16 -35.15
C PRO A 391 -8.70 -11.88 -34.74
N SER A 392 -8.58 -13.19 -35.00
CA SER A 392 -7.31 -13.88 -34.81
C SER A 392 -6.32 -13.51 -35.92
N MET A 393 -5.04 -13.30 -35.56
CA MET A 393 -3.98 -13.06 -36.56
C MET A 393 -3.82 -14.25 -37.52
N LYS A 394 -4.09 -15.48 -37.06
CA LYS A 394 -3.96 -16.71 -37.87
C LYS A 394 -5.08 -16.86 -38.90
N THR A 395 -6.30 -16.49 -38.55
CA THR A 395 -7.50 -16.77 -39.37
C THR A 395 -8.12 -15.52 -39.98
N GLY A 396 -7.76 -14.33 -39.52
CA GLY A 396 -8.31 -13.04 -39.96
C GLY A 396 -9.76 -12.77 -39.53
N HIS A 397 -10.40 -13.68 -38.80
CA HIS A 397 -11.78 -13.55 -38.37
C HIS A 397 -11.99 -14.02 -36.91
N ILE A 398 -13.18 -13.75 -36.38
CA ILE A 398 -13.60 -14.20 -35.04
C ILE A 398 -14.40 -15.50 -35.23
N SER A 399 -13.98 -16.59 -34.60
CA SER A 399 -14.71 -17.86 -34.69
C SER A 399 -15.96 -17.84 -33.79
N ALA A 400 -16.98 -18.63 -34.15
CA ALA A 400 -18.18 -18.80 -33.31
C ALA A 400 -17.82 -19.29 -31.89
N ALA A 401 -16.89 -20.25 -31.79
CA ALA A 401 -16.38 -20.74 -30.50
C ALA A 401 -15.76 -19.61 -29.66
N ALA A 402 -14.96 -18.71 -30.26
CA ALA A 402 -14.38 -17.59 -29.53
C ALA A 402 -15.44 -16.57 -29.06
N LEU A 403 -16.51 -16.38 -29.83
CA LEU A 403 -17.64 -15.54 -29.40
C LEU A 403 -18.42 -16.19 -28.25
N ASP A 404 -18.61 -17.50 -28.27
CA ASP A 404 -19.26 -18.22 -27.17
C ASP A 404 -18.42 -18.20 -25.90
N GLU A 405 -17.09 -18.37 -26.01
CA GLU A 405 -16.16 -18.21 -24.90
C GLU A 405 -16.17 -16.77 -24.34
N ALA A 406 -16.20 -15.76 -25.22
CA ALA A 406 -16.31 -14.36 -24.78
C ALA A 406 -17.60 -14.11 -23.99
N ARG A 407 -18.73 -14.62 -24.49
CA ARG A 407 -20.03 -14.56 -23.80
C ARG A 407 -19.97 -15.25 -22.45
N ALA A 408 -19.36 -16.43 -22.38
CA ALA A 408 -19.17 -17.16 -21.11
C ALA A 408 -18.33 -16.34 -20.13
N ALA A 409 -17.23 -15.73 -20.58
CA ALA A 409 -16.38 -14.89 -19.72
C ALA A 409 -17.17 -13.71 -19.13
N TYR A 410 -17.94 -12.96 -19.94
CA TYR A 410 -18.76 -11.87 -19.40
C TYR A 410 -19.84 -12.35 -18.43
N ARG A 411 -20.47 -13.50 -18.70
CA ARG A 411 -21.45 -14.10 -17.77
C ARG A 411 -20.80 -14.47 -16.45
N THR A 412 -19.58 -15.00 -16.46
CA THR A 412 -18.81 -15.25 -15.24
C THR A 412 -18.48 -13.95 -14.52
N ALA A 413 -18.08 -12.89 -15.22
CA ALA A 413 -17.85 -11.58 -14.61
C ALA A 413 -19.12 -11.09 -13.90
N VAL A 414 -20.29 -11.20 -14.53
CA VAL A 414 -21.58 -10.86 -13.90
C VAL A 414 -21.86 -11.74 -12.66
N ALA A 415 -21.62 -13.04 -12.74
CA ALA A 415 -21.86 -13.97 -11.65
C ALA A 415 -20.97 -13.73 -10.42
N LEU A 416 -19.75 -13.21 -10.63
CA LEU A 416 -18.82 -12.88 -9.53
C LEU A 416 -19.29 -11.69 -8.70
N ASN A 417 -19.81 -10.65 -9.34
CA ASN A 417 -20.38 -9.49 -8.64
C ASN A 417 -21.41 -8.78 -9.54
N ILE A 418 -22.69 -9.02 -9.25
CA ILE A 418 -23.81 -8.52 -10.07
C ILE A 418 -23.95 -7.00 -10.06
N ASP A 419 -23.45 -6.32 -9.02
CA ASP A 419 -23.57 -4.86 -8.84
C ASP A 419 -22.39 -4.11 -9.48
N GLU A 420 -21.26 -4.79 -9.66
CA GLU A 420 -20.02 -4.21 -10.18
C GLU A 420 -19.62 -4.75 -11.57
N ALA A 421 -20.56 -5.34 -12.32
CA ALA A 421 -20.27 -5.90 -13.64
C ALA A 421 -20.69 -4.98 -14.81
N GLY A 422 -20.62 -3.65 -14.64
CA GLY A 422 -21.21 -2.68 -15.59
C GLY A 422 -20.73 -2.87 -17.03
N ARG A 423 -19.42 -2.99 -17.26
CA ARG A 423 -18.88 -3.30 -18.60
C ARG A 423 -19.33 -4.67 -19.12
N ALA A 424 -19.39 -5.69 -18.27
CA ALA A 424 -19.80 -7.03 -18.71
C ALA A 424 -21.25 -7.01 -19.22
N TYR A 425 -22.16 -6.33 -18.50
CA TYR A 425 -23.53 -6.13 -18.95
C TYR A 425 -23.61 -5.42 -20.30
N GLU A 426 -22.86 -4.32 -20.46
CA GLU A 426 -22.79 -3.58 -21.72
C GLU A 426 -22.31 -4.46 -22.88
N ARG A 427 -21.28 -5.29 -22.66
CA ARG A 427 -20.77 -6.22 -23.67
C ARG A 427 -21.76 -7.33 -24.03
N LEU A 428 -22.49 -7.86 -23.04
CA LEU A 428 -23.53 -8.88 -23.22
C LEU A 428 -24.75 -8.33 -23.95
N GLU A 429 -25.18 -7.11 -23.64
CA GLU A 429 -26.25 -6.41 -24.34
C GLU A 429 -25.89 -6.20 -25.82
N ALA A 430 -24.66 -5.73 -26.08
CA ALA A 430 -24.15 -5.57 -27.45
C ALA A 430 -24.03 -6.90 -28.23
N MET A 431 -24.00 -8.05 -27.53
CA MET A 431 -24.03 -9.39 -28.13
C MET A 431 -25.43 -10.01 -28.18
N HIS A 432 -26.48 -9.23 -27.87
CA HIS A 432 -27.87 -9.65 -27.79
C HIS A 432 -28.09 -10.89 -26.92
N ASP A 433 -27.37 -10.98 -25.78
CA ASP A 433 -27.55 -12.08 -24.84
C ASP A 433 -28.92 -11.97 -24.15
N SER A 434 -29.85 -12.86 -24.52
CA SER A 434 -31.25 -12.81 -24.11
C SER A 434 -31.48 -12.80 -22.60
N ALA A 435 -30.55 -13.33 -21.81
CA ALA A 435 -30.63 -13.31 -20.35
C ALA A 435 -30.39 -11.90 -19.78
N PHE A 436 -29.63 -11.05 -20.47
CA PHE A 436 -29.10 -9.81 -19.91
C PHE A 436 -29.57 -8.52 -20.60
N VAL A 437 -30.14 -8.58 -21.82
CA VAL A 437 -30.63 -7.37 -22.53
C VAL A 437 -31.59 -6.52 -21.67
N LYS A 438 -32.52 -7.15 -20.95
CA LYS A 438 -33.50 -6.42 -20.11
C LYS A 438 -32.92 -5.92 -18.78
N ILE A 439 -31.82 -6.52 -18.32
CA ILE A 439 -31.24 -6.31 -17.00
C ILE A 439 -30.13 -5.25 -17.07
N ALA A 440 -29.32 -5.28 -18.13
CA ALA A 440 -28.18 -4.38 -18.34
C ALA A 440 -28.57 -2.90 -18.16
N ALA A 441 -29.60 -2.45 -18.88
CA ALA A 441 -30.06 -1.07 -18.84
C ALA A 441 -30.59 -0.61 -17.46
N ARG A 442 -30.96 -1.53 -16.55
CA ARG A 442 -31.35 -1.20 -15.17
C ARG A 442 -30.13 -1.08 -14.27
N ILE A 443 -29.15 -1.96 -14.44
CA ILE A 443 -27.97 -2.04 -13.55
C ILE A 443 -26.93 -0.96 -13.90
N THR A 444 -26.78 -0.60 -15.18
CA THR A 444 -25.79 0.40 -15.63
C THR A 444 -26.22 1.86 -15.40
N ARG A 445 -27.47 2.12 -15.01
CA ARG A 445 -28.05 3.47 -15.12
C ARG A 445 -27.67 4.47 -14.01
N SER A 446 -27.15 4.02 -12.86
CA SER A 446 -26.93 4.94 -11.72
C SER A 446 -25.84 4.46 -10.76
N ARG A 447 -24.57 4.61 -11.15
CA ARG A 447 -23.41 4.49 -10.24
C ARG A 447 -22.68 5.83 -10.18
N ALA A 448 -22.94 6.60 -9.13
CA ALA A 448 -22.36 7.94 -8.95
C ALA A 448 -20.83 7.92 -9.02
N GLN A 449 -20.21 6.85 -8.50
CA GLN A 449 -18.76 6.64 -8.53
C GLN A 449 -18.16 6.57 -9.94
N CYS A 450 -18.95 6.23 -10.95
CA CYS A 450 -18.49 6.16 -12.34
C CYS A 450 -18.48 7.54 -13.04
N GLY A 451 -19.04 8.56 -12.40
CA GLY A 451 -19.06 9.95 -12.88
C GLY A 451 -17.96 10.85 -12.31
N THR A 452 -16.97 10.28 -11.62
CA THR A 452 -16.06 10.98 -10.69
C THR A 452 -14.84 11.65 -11.33
N GLY A 453 -14.72 11.66 -12.66
CA GLY A 453 -13.58 12.28 -13.35
C GLY A 453 -12.22 11.62 -13.12
N MET A 454 -12.18 10.49 -12.38
CA MET A 454 -10.96 9.74 -12.07
C MET A 454 -10.40 8.97 -13.27
N ALA A 455 -9.19 8.45 -13.13
CA ALA A 455 -8.54 7.65 -14.17
C ALA A 455 -9.36 6.44 -14.62
N ARG A 456 -9.29 6.18 -15.93
CA ARG A 456 -10.02 5.09 -16.57
C ARG A 456 -9.74 3.76 -15.89
N SER A 457 -8.47 3.35 -15.73
CA SER A 457 -8.09 2.09 -15.09
C SER A 457 -8.74 1.85 -13.72
N LEU A 458 -8.92 2.91 -12.92
CA LEU A 458 -9.60 2.80 -11.63
C LEU A 458 -11.10 2.52 -11.81
N LEU A 459 -11.78 3.31 -12.63
CA LEU A 459 -13.20 3.13 -12.93
C LEU A 459 -13.47 1.75 -13.56
N GLU A 460 -12.54 1.28 -14.39
CA GLU A 460 -12.52 -0.06 -14.97
C GLU A 460 -12.51 -1.14 -13.88
N SER A 461 -11.61 -1.03 -12.91
CA SER A 461 -11.49 -1.96 -11.78
C SER A 461 -12.68 -1.91 -10.82
N TRP A 462 -13.40 -0.79 -10.77
CA TRP A 462 -14.65 -0.65 -10.00
C TRP A 462 -15.88 -1.14 -10.76
N GLY A 463 -15.69 -1.62 -11.99
CA GLY A 463 -16.75 -2.21 -12.76
C GLY A 463 -17.66 -1.21 -13.47
N CYS A 464 -17.20 0.02 -13.67
CA CYS A 464 -17.93 1.01 -14.45
C CYS A 464 -17.97 0.60 -15.92
N SER A 465 -19.13 0.79 -16.56
CA SER A 465 -19.31 0.61 -18.02
C SER A 465 -18.60 1.70 -18.82
N ASP A 466 -18.33 1.44 -20.10
CA ASP A 466 -17.71 2.42 -21.00
C ASP A 466 -18.60 3.66 -21.16
N ALA A 467 -19.91 3.46 -21.28
CA ALA A 467 -20.90 4.54 -21.33
C ALA A 467 -20.84 5.45 -20.08
N GLN A 468 -20.75 4.87 -18.88
CA GLN A 468 -20.65 5.65 -17.64
C GLN A 468 -19.34 6.46 -17.57
N ILE A 469 -18.22 5.82 -17.91
CA ILE A 469 -16.89 6.48 -17.92
C ILE A 469 -16.91 7.66 -18.91
N GLN A 470 -17.47 7.48 -20.10
CA GLN A 470 -17.58 8.54 -21.10
C GLN A 470 -18.50 9.69 -20.65
N ALA A 471 -19.64 9.38 -20.02
CA ALA A 471 -20.56 10.38 -19.50
C ALA A 471 -19.94 11.21 -18.36
N GLY A 472 -19.18 10.57 -17.47
CA GLY A 472 -18.47 11.23 -16.36
C GLY A 472 -17.30 12.11 -16.78
N ALA A 473 -16.77 11.91 -17.99
CA ALA A 473 -15.61 12.63 -18.47
C ALA A 473 -15.90 14.08 -18.90
N GLY A 474 -17.17 14.46 -19.15
CA GLY A 474 -17.54 15.82 -19.56
C GLY A 474 -16.71 16.34 -20.75
N LYS A 475 -16.06 17.50 -20.59
CA LYS A 475 -15.17 18.11 -21.62
C LYS A 475 -13.86 17.32 -21.85
N ASP A 476 -13.50 16.45 -20.92
CA ASP A 476 -12.30 15.61 -20.95
C ASP A 476 -12.55 14.22 -21.58
N ALA A 477 -13.74 13.97 -22.13
CA ALA A 477 -14.11 12.68 -22.75
C ALA A 477 -13.10 12.18 -23.79
N SER A 478 -12.47 13.09 -24.54
CA SER A 478 -11.42 12.77 -25.51
C SER A 478 -10.14 12.21 -24.89
N ARG A 479 -9.87 12.50 -23.61
CA ARG A 479 -8.74 11.95 -22.82
C ARG A 479 -9.08 10.65 -22.08
N MET A 480 -10.37 10.26 -22.01
CA MET A 480 -10.84 9.04 -21.33
C MET A 480 -11.32 7.93 -22.29
N GLN A 481 -11.33 8.19 -23.60
CA GLN A 481 -11.59 7.16 -24.60
C GLN A 481 -10.39 6.21 -24.72
N PRO A 482 -10.60 4.93 -25.07
CA PRO A 482 -9.51 4.07 -25.55
C PRO A 482 -8.79 4.81 -26.67
N VAL A 483 -7.45 4.95 -26.58
CA VAL A 483 -6.64 5.88 -27.37
C VAL A 483 -6.42 5.35 -28.80
N ALA A 484 -7.49 4.98 -29.49
CA ALA A 484 -7.49 4.53 -30.88
C ALA A 484 -7.72 5.68 -31.88
N LEU A 485 -7.91 6.93 -31.42
CA LEU A 485 -8.40 8.04 -32.26
C LEU A 485 -7.53 9.32 -32.29
N GLN A 486 -6.33 9.35 -31.69
CA GLN A 486 -5.45 10.54 -31.69
C GLN A 486 -4.00 10.19 -32.04
N GLY A 487 -3.69 10.11 -33.35
CA GLY A 487 -2.42 9.54 -33.84
C GLY A 487 -1.15 10.39 -33.69
N ASN A 488 -1.22 11.73 -33.81
CA ASN A 488 -0.01 12.55 -33.96
C ASN A 488 0.47 13.24 -32.68
N ALA A 489 -0.41 13.78 -31.84
CA ALA A 489 -0.02 14.45 -30.60
C ALA A 489 0.57 13.47 -29.56
N ASN A 490 0.09 12.22 -29.54
CA ASN A 490 0.42 11.25 -28.51
C ASN A 490 1.71 10.46 -28.79
N ALA A 491 2.11 10.29 -30.06
CA ALA A 491 3.40 9.67 -30.39
C ALA A 491 4.57 10.46 -29.79
N GLN A 492 4.48 11.80 -29.81
CA GLN A 492 5.47 12.67 -29.20
C GLN A 492 5.48 12.54 -27.66
N VAL A 493 4.30 12.49 -27.02
CA VAL A 493 4.19 12.27 -25.57
C VAL A 493 4.79 10.92 -25.16
N CYS A 494 4.41 9.83 -25.83
CA CYS A 494 4.91 8.48 -25.52
C CYS A 494 6.41 8.28 -25.80
N SER A 495 7.02 9.18 -26.58
CA SER A 495 8.46 9.17 -26.87
C SER A 495 9.32 9.95 -25.87
N LYS A 496 8.71 10.61 -24.86
CA LYS A 496 9.46 11.33 -23.83
C LYS A 496 10.39 10.37 -23.06
N PRO A 497 11.71 10.64 -22.97
CA PRO A 497 12.66 9.79 -22.25
C PRO A 497 12.32 9.58 -20.77
N GLU A 498 11.65 10.55 -20.16
CA GLU A 498 11.18 10.51 -18.77
C GLU A 498 10.17 9.38 -18.53
N LEU A 499 9.40 9.02 -19.57
CA LEU A 499 8.35 8.00 -19.51
C LEU A 499 8.83 6.59 -19.87
N MET A 500 10.07 6.45 -20.34
CA MET A 500 10.66 5.19 -20.79
C MET A 500 11.52 4.53 -19.70
N LEU A 501 11.65 3.20 -19.78
CA LEU A 501 12.61 2.47 -18.95
C LEU A 501 14.03 3.03 -19.16
N PRO A 502 14.84 3.19 -18.10
CA PRO A 502 16.23 3.60 -18.25
C PRO A 502 17.00 2.61 -19.12
N THR A 503 17.77 3.11 -20.08
CA THR A 503 18.57 2.30 -21.02
C THR A 503 19.76 1.59 -20.36
N ARG A 504 20.11 1.96 -19.12
CA ARG A 504 21.05 1.24 -18.26
C ARG A 504 20.44 1.12 -16.87
N VAL A 505 20.32 -0.10 -16.36
CA VAL A 505 20.29 -0.31 -14.91
C VAL A 505 21.70 0.04 -14.43
N PRO A 506 21.90 0.93 -13.44
CA PRO A 506 23.23 1.13 -12.88
C PRO A 506 23.67 -0.20 -12.25
N GLU A 507 24.52 -0.95 -12.94
CA GLU A 507 25.38 -1.91 -12.27
C GLU A 507 26.36 -1.07 -11.45
N ASN A 508 26.25 -1.17 -10.13
CA ASN A 508 27.16 -0.53 -9.20
C ASN A 508 28.58 -1.03 -9.47
N ASN A 509 29.33 -0.27 -10.25
CA ASN A 509 30.77 -0.18 -10.04
C ASN A 509 31.01 0.88 -8.96
N SER A 510 31.73 0.44 -7.95
CA SER A 510 32.05 1.15 -6.73
C SER A 510 32.72 2.50 -6.96
N HIS A 511 32.48 3.39 -6.00
CA HIS A 511 33.12 4.69 -5.75
C HIS A 511 32.74 5.83 -6.70
N THR A 512 31.84 6.70 -6.23
CA THR A 512 32.15 8.13 -6.03
C THR A 512 31.07 8.82 -5.21
N SER A 513 31.54 9.65 -4.29
CA SER A 513 30.82 10.40 -3.27
C SER A 513 30.03 11.57 -3.86
N GLY A 514 28.89 11.91 -3.26
CA GLY A 514 28.17 13.15 -3.53
C GLY A 514 26.69 13.05 -3.17
N ILE A 515 26.36 13.28 -1.91
CA ILE A 515 24.98 13.44 -1.42
C ILE A 515 24.45 14.74 -2.02
N GLY A 516 23.63 14.64 -3.06
CA GLY A 516 22.79 15.74 -3.53
C GLY A 516 21.54 15.80 -2.67
N VAL A 517 21.61 16.60 -1.59
CA VAL A 517 20.41 17.08 -0.89
C VAL A 517 19.69 18.02 -1.85
N ILE A 518 18.42 17.74 -2.14
CA ILE A 518 17.55 18.71 -2.82
C ILE A 518 17.26 19.80 -1.78
N GLU A 519 17.88 20.97 -1.95
CA GLU A 519 17.51 22.17 -1.19
C GLU A 519 16.08 22.54 -1.53
N VAL A 520 15.23 22.50 -0.50
CA VAL A 520 13.92 23.14 -0.47
C VAL A 520 14.19 24.61 -0.16
N GLU A 521 14.12 25.48 -1.16
CA GLU A 521 14.02 26.92 -0.91
C GLU A 521 12.65 27.20 -0.29
N ASN A 522 12.63 27.32 1.04
CA ASN A 522 11.62 28.09 1.76
C ASN A 522 12.31 29.33 2.29
N GLY A 523 11.83 30.49 1.84
CA GLY A 523 12.24 31.78 2.37
C GLY A 523 11.79 31.96 3.81
N ASP A 524 12.67 32.54 4.62
CA ASP A 524 12.41 33.75 5.40
C ASP A 524 13.60 34.03 6.33
N GLU A 525 14.26 35.19 6.20
CA GLU A 525 14.92 35.82 7.34
C GLU A 525 14.96 37.36 7.22
N ALA A 526 13.99 37.96 7.92
CA ALA A 526 14.03 39.16 8.77
C ALA A 526 14.93 40.39 8.43
N ALA A 527 14.23 41.51 8.16
CA ALA A 527 14.33 42.86 8.74
C ALA A 527 15.72 43.47 9.07
N THR A 528 16.05 44.69 8.60
CA THR A 528 15.55 46.00 9.11
C THR A 528 16.17 47.16 8.26
N PRO A 529 15.97 48.47 8.57
CA PRO A 529 14.99 49.36 7.93
C PRO A 529 15.66 50.49 7.10
N HIS A 530 14.93 51.22 6.26
CA HIS A 530 14.99 52.70 6.15
C HIS A 530 14.11 53.28 5.02
N HIS A 531 13.21 54.15 5.45
CA HIS A 531 12.71 55.39 4.85
C HIS A 531 12.26 55.51 3.38
N ALA A 532 10.96 55.92 3.29
CA ALA A 532 10.42 57.05 2.54
C ALA A 532 9.92 56.87 1.09
N ALA A 533 8.60 56.68 1.00
CA ALA A 533 7.59 57.44 0.22
C ALA A 533 7.63 57.49 -1.34
N PRO A 534 6.45 57.67 -2.01
CA PRO A 534 6.11 56.97 -3.25
C PRO A 534 5.93 57.87 -4.50
N ALA A 535 5.89 57.28 -5.69
CA ALA A 535 5.34 57.88 -6.92
C ALA A 535 4.92 56.75 -7.88
N LEU A 536 3.61 56.53 -8.11
CA LEU A 536 2.70 57.19 -9.06
C LEU A 536 2.63 56.48 -10.44
N ASP A 537 1.41 56.00 -10.68
CA ASP A 537 0.80 55.40 -11.87
C ASP A 537 0.98 56.23 -13.16
N PRO A 538 1.29 55.61 -14.32
CA PRO A 538 1.20 56.29 -15.60
C PRO A 538 0.14 55.68 -16.51
N ALA A 539 -1.09 56.18 -16.38
CA ALA A 539 -1.96 56.38 -17.54
C ALA A 539 -1.58 57.71 -18.21
N ARG A 540 -0.95 57.67 -19.40
CA ARG A 540 -1.27 58.56 -20.54
C ARG A 540 -0.39 58.29 -21.75
N GLN A 541 -1.07 57.90 -22.82
CA GLN A 541 -0.66 58.00 -24.20
C GLN A 541 -0.39 59.46 -24.62
N ALA A 542 0.32 59.56 -25.74
CA ALA A 542 0.35 60.66 -26.71
C ALA A 542 1.27 61.86 -26.42
N ASN A 543 2.45 61.82 -27.05
CA ASN A 543 2.88 62.73 -28.13
C ASN A 543 4.41 62.64 -28.20
N ALA A 544 4.98 62.07 -29.25
CA ALA A 544 5.10 62.61 -30.60
C ALA A 544 6.57 62.99 -30.79
N GLN A 545 7.08 62.57 -31.95
CA GLN A 545 8.24 63.13 -32.63
C GLN A 545 9.61 62.89 -31.97
N GLN A 546 10.70 62.66 -32.69
CA GLN A 546 10.98 62.46 -34.09
C GLN A 546 12.52 62.33 -34.13
N GLN A 547 13.01 61.26 -34.76
CA GLN A 547 14.27 61.19 -35.49
C GLN A 547 15.56 61.64 -34.77
N ARG A 548 16.46 60.68 -34.52
CA ARG A 548 17.89 60.77 -34.84
C ARG A 548 18.55 59.39 -34.73
N GLY A 549 19.09 58.91 -35.84
CA GLY A 549 20.02 57.77 -35.92
C GLY A 549 19.37 56.48 -36.35
#